data_AF-A0A1H6SQU5-F1
#
_entry.id   AF-A0A1H6SQU5-F1
#
_cell.length_a   1.000
_cell.length_b   1.000
_cell.length_c   1.000
_cell.angle_alpha   90.00
_cell.angle_beta   90.00
_cell.angle_gamma   90.00
#
_symmetry.space_group_name_H-M   'P 1'
#
loop_
_entity.id
_entity.type
_entity.pdbx_description
1 polymer ?
#
loop_
_entity_poly.entity_id
_entity_poly.type
_entity_poly.pdbx_seq_one_letter_code
_entity_poly.pdbx_strand_id
1 'polypeptide(L)'
;MGAITLSGLEALLGPLVNIGEGDFPPIATPILHTDRGTVFVPHGHYVGRSAELRLLRGVGLAWAPCPEADGALLVFSGGNPAEPTDEAIAVTLSRAGIRALIASFDAIDRQLGEQD
;
A
#
# COMPACT_ATOMS: atom_id res chain seq x y z
N MET A 1 13.41 22.56 -23.93
CA MET A 1 13.00 21.80 -22.73
C MET A 1 11.69 22.42 -22.25
N GLY A 2 10.56 21.82 -22.62
CA GLY A 2 9.24 22.30 -22.21
C GLY A 2 8.92 21.77 -20.82
N ALA A 3 8.61 22.66 -19.88
CA ALA A 3 8.12 22.27 -18.57
C ALA A 3 6.76 21.59 -18.74
N ILE A 4 6.67 20.32 -18.34
CA ILE A 4 5.40 19.63 -18.20
C ILE A 4 4.71 20.24 -16.98
N THR A 5 3.68 21.04 -17.22
CA THR A 5 2.80 21.52 -16.15
C THR A 5 2.07 20.32 -15.55
N LEU A 6 1.75 20.35 -14.24
CA LEU A 6 1.01 19.27 -13.56
C LEU A 6 -0.23 18.79 -14.34
N SER A 7 -0.91 19.70 -15.04
CA SER A 7 -2.06 19.43 -15.92
C SER A 7 -1.77 18.48 -17.11
N GLY A 8 -0.53 18.46 -17.61
CA GLY A 8 -0.12 17.57 -18.70
C GLY A 8 0.13 16.13 -18.23
N LEU A 9 0.50 15.95 -16.97
CA LEU A 9 0.68 14.64 -16.35
C LEU A 9 -0.67 13.99 -16.02
N GLU A 10 -1.64 14.76 -15.52
CA GLU A 10 -3.01 14.32 -15.24
C GLU A 10 -3.73 13.82 -16.51
N ALA A 11 -3.52 14.50 -17.64
CA ALA A 11 -4.10 14.10 -18.93
C ALA A 11 -3.57 12.75 -19.46
N LEU A 12 -2.32 12.38 -19.11
CA LEU A 12 -1.70 11.13 -19.56
C LEU A 12 -2.03 9.95 -18.64
N LEU A 13 -2.28 10.21 -17.36
CA LEU A 13 -2.39 9.17 -16.33
C LEU A 13 -3.84 8.88 -15.92
N GLY A 14 -4.79 9.75 -16.29
CA GLY A 14 -6.19 9.64 -15.87
C GLY A 14 -6.45 10.37 -14.55
N PRO A 15 -7.72 10.48 -14.11
CA PRO A 15 -8.02 11.20 -12.88
C PRO A 15 -7.29 10.56 -11.71
N LEU A 16 -6.41 11.33 -11.07
CA LEU A 16 -5.79 10.99 -9.80
C LEU A 16 -6.89 10.90 -8.74
N VAL A 17 -7.25 9.68 -8.35
CA VAL A 17 -8.09 9.50 -7.17
C VAL A 17 -7.20 9.60 -5.95
N ASN A 18 -7.45 10.61 -5.13
CA ASN A 18 -6.85 10.70 -3.81
C ASN A 18 -7.52 9.60 -2.99
N ILE A 19 -6.80 8.52 -2.67
CA ILE A 19 -7.26 7.56 -1.66
C ILE A 19 -7.18 8.35 -0.35
N GLY A 20 -8.29 9.00 0.04
CA GLY A 20 -8.36 9.73 1.30
C GLY A 20 -8.13 8.80 2.49
N GLU A 21 -8.27 9.32 3.71
CA GLU A 21 -8.27 8.52 4.95
C GLU A 21 -9.42 7.49 5.05
N GLY A 22 -10.05 7.13 3.93
CA GLY A 22 -11.19 6.22 3.83
C GLY A 22 -10.79 4.79 3.44
N ASP A 23 -11.76 3.89 3.62
CA ASP A 23 -11.65 2.44 3.42
C ASP A 23 -10.97 2.07 2.09
N PHE A 24 -9.87 1.35 2.20
CA PHE A 24 -9.28 0.59 1.09
C PHE A 24 -9.86 -0.82 1.16
N PRO A 25 -10.89 -1.16 0.38
CA PRO A 25 -11.57 -2.44 0.52
C PRO A 25 -10.63 -3.59 0.13
N PRO A 26 -10.87 -4.81 0.63
CA PRO A 26 -10.18 -6.00 0.15
C PRO A 26 -10.23 -6.09 -1.37
N ILE A 27 -9.13 -6.51 -2.00
CA ILE A 27 -9.08 -6.66 -3.45
C ILE A 27 -10.00 -7.81 -3.84
N ALA A 28 -11.11 -7.50 -4.52
CA ALA A 28 -12.13 -8.48 -4.87
C ALA A 28 -11.77 -9.33 -6.11
N THR A 29 -10.77 -8.92 -6.89
CA THR A 29 -10.33 -9.62 -8.10
C THR A 29 -9.15 -10.54 -7.81
N PRO A 30 -9.04 -11.71 -8.48
CA PRO A 30 -7.88 -12.58 -8.35
C PRO A 30 -6.56 -11.83 -8.66
N ILE A 31 -5.57 -11.99 -7.80
CA ILE A 31 -4.22 -11.44 -8.01
C ILE A 31 -3.41 -12.42 -8.85
N LEU A 32 -2.85 -11.93 -9.96
CA LEU A 32 -1.98 -12.73 -10.82
C LEU A 32 -0.55 -12.71 -10.29
N HIS A 33 0.03 -13.89 -10.11
CA HIS A 33 1.42 -14.08 -9.70
C HIS A 33 2.28 -14.42 -10.93
N THR A 34 3.48 -13.85 -11.01
CA THR A 34 4.45 -14.18 -12.05
C THR A 34 5.44 -15.22 -11.56
N ASP A 35 6.16 -15.84 -12.50
CA ASP A 35 7.31 -16.72 -12.22
C ASP A 35 8.51 -15.98 -11.62
N ARG A 36 8.53 -14.63 -11.72
CA ARG A 36 9.57 -13.76 -11.16
C ARG A 36 9.32 -13.35 -9.71
N GLY A 37 8.24 -13.84 -9.09
CA GLY A 37 7.87 -13.46 -7.74
C GLY A 37 7.31 -12.05 -7.64
N THR A 38 6.66 -11.56 -8.70
CA THR A 38 5.89 -10.31 -8.69
C THR A 38 4.40 -10.58 -8.78
N VAL A 39 3.59 -9.59 -8.42
CA VAL A 39 2.13 -9.62 -8.50
C VAL A 39 1.59 -8.40 -9.23
N PHE A 40 0.50 -8.59 -9.97
CA PHE A 40 -0.26 -7.50 -10.56
C PHE A 40 -1.43 -7.11 -9.66
N VAL A 41 -1.42 -5.90 -9.12
CA VAL A 41 -2.49 -5.34 -8.28
C VAL A 41 -3.15 -4.13 -8.97
N PRO A 42 -4.43 -3.84 -8.71
CA PRO A 42 -5.04 -2.59 -9.17
C PRO A 42 -4.25 -1.36 -8.71
N HIS A 43 -4.04 -0.40 -9.60
CA HIS A 43 -3.28 0.80 -9.28
C HIS A 43 -4.13 1.75 -8.42
N GLY A 44 -3.66 2.08 -7.21
CA GLY A 44 -4.42 2.85 -6.22
C GLY A 44 -4.87 4.25 -6.69
N HIS A 45 -4.11 4.90 -7.58
CA HIS A 45 -4.44 6.24 -8.07
C HIS A 45 -4.99 6.31 -9.50
N TYR A 46 -4.88 5.23 -10.29
CA TYR A 46 -5.21 5.24 -11.71
C TYR A 46 -6.16 4.08 -12.02
N VAL A 47 -7.45 4.41 -12.04
CA VAL A 47 -8.52 3.43 -12.27
C VAL A 47 -8.30 2.70 -13.59
N GLY A 48 -8.48 1.37 -13.57
CA GLY A 48 -8.32 0.51 -14.74
C GLY A 48 -6.86 0.18 -15.11
N ARG A 49 -5.88 0.69 -14.34
CA ARG A 49 -4.47 0.28 -14.48
C ARG A 49 -4.08 -0.73 -13.41
N SER A 50 -3.04 -1.50 -13.69
CA SER A 50 -2.40 -2.39 -12.72
C SER A 50 -0.96 -1.96 -12.48
N ALA A 51 -0.48 -2.17 -11.26
CA ALA A 51 0.93 -2.05 -10.89
C ALA A 51 1.52 -3.45 -10.70
N GLU A 52 2.73 -3.66 -11.23
CA GLU A 52 3.53 -4.84 -10.92
C GLU A 52 4.36 -4.55 -9.66
N LEU A 53 4.18 -5.35 -8.61
CA LEU A 53 4.88 -5.20 -7.33
C LEU A 53 5.65 -6.49 -6.99
N ARG A 54 6.81 -6.35 -6.35
CA ARG A 54 7.53 -7.48 -5.75
C ARG A 54 6.66 -8.11 -4.65
N LEU A 55 6.52 -9.44 -4.69
CA LEU A 55 5.85 -10.18 -3.62
C LEU A 55 6.88 -10.55 -2.55
N LEU A 56 6.69 -10.00 -1.35
CA LEU A 56 7.59 -10.22 -0.21
C LEU A 56 6.99 -11.26 0.73
N ARG A 57 7.85 -12.14 1.28
CA ARG A 57 7.44 -13.14 2.28
C ARG A 57 7.74 -12.62 3.68
N GLY A 58 6.74 -11.99 4.28
CA GLY A 58 6.84 -11.37 5.60
C GLY A 58 7.19 -9.88 5.51
N VAL A 59 6.74 -9.15 6.54
CA VAL A 59 6.99 -7.72 6.69
C VAL A 59 7.27 -7.42 8.16
N GLY A 60 8.34 -6.68 8.42
CA GLY A 60 8.61 -6.09 9.72
C GLY A 60 7.91 -4.74 9.83
N LEU A 61 7.40 -4.42 11.02
CA LEU A 61 6.79 -3.13 11.33
C LEU A 61 7.57 -2.46 12.47
N ALA A 62 8.03 -1.23 12.24
CA ALA A 62 8.53 -0.33 13.26
C ALA A 62 7.69 0.95 13.30
N TRP A 63 7.67 1.63 14.45
CA TRP A 63 6.89 2.87 14.59
C TRP A 63 7.54 3.85 15.56
N ALA A 64 7.21 5.13 15.37
CA ALA A 64 7.56 6.20 16.29
C ALA A 64 6.42 7.23 16.37
N PRO A 65 6.20 7.90 17.51
CA PRO A 65 5.29 9.05 17.60
C PRO A 65 5.70 10.14 16.60
N CYS A 66 4.72 10.75 15.92
CA CYS A 66 4.93 11.90 15.02
C CYS A 66 3.96 13.02 15.41
N PRO A 67 4.33 13.88 16.37
CA PRO A 67 3.48 14.96 16.86
C PRO A 67 3.07 15.95 15.78
N GLU A 68 3.92 16.18 14.78
CA GLU A 68 3.66 17.10 13.65
C GLU A 68 2.48 16.65 12.78
N ALA A 69 2.15 15.35 12.81
CA ALA A 69 1.02 14.76 12.11
C ALA A 69 -0.15 14.36 13.04
N ASP A 70 -0.10 14.73 14.33
CA ASP A 70 -1.02 14.25 15.39
C ASP A 70 -1.20 12.72 15.34
N GLY A 71 -0.09 12.00 15.20
CA GLY A 71 -0.11 10.60 14.80
C GLY A 71 1.17 9.83 15.04
N ALA A 72 1.45 8.88 14.16
CA ALA A 72 2.65 8.05 14.20
C ALA A 72 3.28 7.92 12.81
N LEU A 73 4.61 7.79 12.78
CA LEU A 73 5.34 7.27 11.64
C LEU A 73 5.33 5.75 11.73
N LEU A 74 4.90 5.07 10.67
CA LEU A 74 5.04 3.63 10.49
C LEU A 74 6.09 3.36 9.43
N VAL A 75 6.95 2.38 9.69
CA VAL A 75 7.94 1.87 8.75
C VAL A 75 7.66 0.39 8.51
N PHE A 76 7.27 0.08 7.29
CA PHE A 76 7.15 -1.28 6.80
C PHE A 76 8.45 -1.66 6.11
N SER A 77 9.13 -2.68 6.63
CA SER A 77 10.33 -3.24 6.02
C SER A 77 9.99 -4.64 5.53
N GLY A 78 9.76 -4.75 4.23
CA GLY A 78 9.60 -6.05 3.58
C GLY A 78 10.94 -6.56 3.09
N GLY A 79 11.02 -7.86 2.83
CA GLY A 79 12.21 -8.45 2.24
C GLY A 79 12.35 -9.93 2.52
N ASN A 80 13.07 -10.62 1.65
CA ASN A 80 13.57 -11.96 1.95
C ASN A 80 14.82 -11.80 2.83
N PRO A 81 14.91 -12.37 4.04
CA PRO A 81 16.13 -12.31 4.84
C PRO A 81 17.36 -12.89 4.12
N ALA A 82 17.15 -13.82 3.17
CA ALA A 82 18.21 -14.40 2.36
C ALA A 82 18.65 -13.48 1.20
N GLU A 83 17.82 -12.52 0.80
CA GLU A 83 18.09 -11.55 -0.27
C GLU A 83 17.52 -10.18 0.15
N PRO A 84 18.18 -9.48 1.09
CA PRO A 84 17.67 -8.23 1.61
C PRO A 84 17.64 -7.18 0.49
N THR A 85 16.48 -6.55 0.32
CA THR A 85 16.29 -5.39 -0.55
C THR A 85 15.90 -4.19 0.32
N ASP A 86 16.31 -2.97 -0.08
CA ASP A 86 15.92 -1.73 0.60
C ASP A 86 14.46 -1.33 0.26
N GLU A 87 13.53 -2.30 0.29
CA GLU A 87 12.10 -2.12 -0.01
C GLU A 87 11.32 -1.70 1.24
N ALA A 88 11.79 -0.63 1.89
CA ALA A 88 11.11 -0.05 3.04
C ALA A 88 10.18 1.10 2.61
N ILE A 89 8.98 1.11 3.19
CA ILE A 89 8.02 2.21 3.02
C ILE A 89 7.79 2.85 4.38
N ALA A 90 7.90 4.18 4.44
CA ALA A 90 7.57 4.96 5.63
C ALA A 90 6.34 5.84 5.35
N VAL A 91 5.35 5.79 6.23
CA VAL A 91 4.11 6.57 6.13
C VAL A 91 3.76 7.21 7.46
N THR A 92 3.29 8.45 7.45
CA THR A 92 2.65 9.06 8.61
C THR A 92 1.17 8.72 8.62
N LEU A 93 0.64 8.31 9.76
CA LEU A 93 -0.78 8.05 9.96
C LEU A 93 -1.32 8.89 11.10
N SER A 94 -2.48 9.51 10.87
CA SER A 94 -3.30 10.11 11.92
C SER A 94 -3.83 9.04 12.88
N ARG A 95 -4.31 9.46 14.06
CA ARG A 95 -4.97 8.54 15.01
C ARG A 95 -6.17 7.80 14.39
N ALA A 96 -6.92 8.46 13.51
CA ALA A 96 -8.03 7.83 12.79
C ALA A 96 -7.52 6.76 11.81
N GLY A 97 -6.47 7.07 11.03
CA GLY A 97 -5.82 6.11 10.13
C GLY A 97 -5.27 4.87 10.85
N ILE A 98 -4.67 5.05 12.03
CA ILE A 98 -4.20 3.92 12.86
C ILE A 98 -5.36 3.00 13.26
N ARG A 99 -6.51 3.57 13.66
CA ARG A 99 -7.69 2.77 14.04
C ARG A 99 -8.28 2.01 12.84
N ALA A 100 -8.33 2.64 11.68
CA ALA A 100 -8.78 1.99 10.46
C ALA A 100 -7.84 0.83 10.07
N LEU A 101 -6.51 1.03 10.17
CA LEU A 101 -5.53 -0.01 9.90
C LEU A 101 -5.67 -1.22 10.83
N ILE A 102 -5.88 -0.99 12.13
CA ILE A 102 -6.15 -2.06 13.11
C ILE A 102 -7.41 -2.83 12.74
N ALA A 103 -8.51 -2.14 12.44
CA ALA A 103 -9.76 -2.78 12.05
C ALA A 103 -9.60 -3.64 10.78
N SER A 104 -8.78 -3.20 9.82
CA SER A 104 -8.44 -4.00 8.64
C SER A 104 -7.64 -5.26 8.99
N PHE A 105 -6.66 -5.17 9.90
CA PHE A 105 -5.92 -6.36 10.35
C PHE A 105 -6.82 -7.35 11.08
N ASP A 106 -7.72 -6.88 11.95
CA ASP A 106 -8.70 -7.73 12.64
C ASP A 106 -9.67 -8.41 11.64
N ALA A 107 -10.03 -7.72 10.56
CA ALA A 107 -10.88 -8.28 9.51
C ALA A 107 -10.15 -9.37 8.71
N ILE A 108 -8.87 -9.17 8.39
CA ILE A 108 -8.02 -10.16 7.70
C ILE A 108 -7.86 -11.42 8.57
N ASP A 109 -7.54 -11.25 9.86
CA ASP A 109 -7.37 -12.36 10.80
C ASP A 109 -8.63 -13.24 10.87
N ARG A 110 -9.80 -12.60 10.97
CA ARG A 110 -11.09 -13.30 10.96
C ARG A 110 -11.32 -14.11 9.68
N GLN A 111 -11.04 -13.53 8.51
CA GLN A 111 -11.22 -14.21 7.23
C GLN A 111 -10.29 -15.42 7.07
N LEU A 112 -9.07 -15.35 7.62
CA LEU A 112 -8.14 -16.48 7.59
C LEU A 112 -8.56 -17.58 8.57
N GLY A 113 -9.04 -17.23 9.77
CA GLY A 113 -9.53 -18.20 10.75
C GLY A 113 -10.82 -18.93 10.34
N GLU A 114 -11.58 -18.39 9.38
CA GLU A 114 -12.76 -19.06 8.80
C GLU A 114 -12.39 -20.11 7.72
N GLN A 115 -11.13 -20.19 7.31
CA GLN A 115 -10.64 -21.14 6.30
C GLN A 115 -10.09 -22.44 6.88
N ASP A 116 -10.01 -22.56 8.22
CA ASP A 116 -9.59 -23.74 8.99
C ASP A 116 -10.79 -24.62 9.41
#